data_AF-A0A968FUS7-F1
#
_entry.id   AF-A0A968FUS7-F1
#
_cell.length_a   1.000
_cell.length_b   1.000
_cell.length_c   1.000
_cell.angle_alpha   90.00
_cell.angle_beta   90.00
_cell.angle_gamma   90.00
#
_symmetry.space_group_name_H-M   'P 1'
#
loop_
_entity.id
_entity.type
_entity.pdbx_description
1 polymer ?
#
loop_
_entity_poly.entity_id
_entity_poly.type
_entity_poly.pdbx_seq_one_letter_code
_entity_poly.pdbx_strand_id
1 'polypeptide(L)' 'WDGVRNYQARNNLQAMSRGDLVLFYHSVTGKEIKGIAEVVKESYPDPTTDDDAWV' A
#
# COMPACT_ATOMS: atom_id res chain seq x y z
N TRP A 1 5.20 -1.16 -1.33
CA TRP A 1 4.43 0.03 -1.75
C TRP A 1 4.82 1.11 -0.77
N ASP A 2 5.75 1.98 -1.15
CA ASP A 2 6.38 2.97 -0.26
C ASP A 2 5.61 4.31 -0.19
N GLY A 3 6.06 5.22 0.66
CA GLY A 3 5.62 6.62 0.68
C GLY A 3 4.28 6.86 1.39
N VAL A 4 3.69 5.84 2.03
CA VAL A 4 2.46 6.01 2.81
C VAL A 4 2.77 6.73 4.11
N ARG A 5 2.20 7.92 4.30
CA ARG A 5 2.36 8.76 5.50
C ARG A 5 1.04 9.04 6.23
N ASN A 6 0.06 8.17 6.01
CA ASN A 6 -1.24 8.21 6.69
C ASN A 6 -1.38 6.97 7.58
N TYR A 7 -1.63 7.17 8.88
CA TYR A 7 -1.72 6.07 9.85
C TYR A 7 -2.80 5.04 9.52
N GLN A 8 -3.98 5.46 9.05
CA GLN A 8 -5.04 4.53 8.69
C GLN A 8 -4.66 3.69 7.47
N ALA A 9 -4.10 4.33 6.44
CA ALA A 9 -3.62 3.63 5.24
C ALA A 9 -2.48 2.66 5.57
N ARG A 10 -1.55 3.06 6.45
CA ARG A 10 -0.49 2.19 6.96
C ARG A 10 -1.06 0.96 7.66
N ASN A 11 -2.03 1.16 8.56
CA ASN A 11 -2.66 0.04 9.26
C ASN A 11 -3.39 -0.92 8.30
N ASN A 12 -3.98 -0.40 7.22
CA ASN A 12 -4.55 -1.24 6.16
C ASN A 12 -3.48 -2.03 5.41
N LEU A 13 -2.33 -1.43 5.07
CA LEU A 13 -1.19 -2.16 4.48
C LEU A 13 -0.67 -3.27 5.40
N GLN A 14 -0.59 -3.02 6.71
CA GLN A 14 -0.18 -4.02 7.70
C GLN A 14 -1.17 -5.17 7.85
N ALA A 15 -2.45 -4.94 7.53
CA ALA A 15 -3.49 -5.97 7.60
C ALA A 15 -3.55 -6.85 6.35
N MET A 16 -2.88 -6.48 5.26
CA MET A 16 -2.86 -7.26 4.02
C MET A 16 -1.97 -8.50 4.15
N SER A 17 -2.45 -9.61 3.60
CA SER A 17 -1.73 -10.88 3.51
C SER A 17 -1.30 -11.19 2.07
N ARG A 18 -0.26 -12.01 1.92
CA ARG A 18 0.17 -12.47 0.59
C ARG A 18 -0.98 -13.20 -0.12
N GLY A 19 -1.26 -12.82 -1.37
CA GLY A 19 -2.36 -13.34 -2.18
C GLY A 19 -3.64 -12.50 -2.11
N ASP A 20 -3.74 -11.51 -1.22
CA ASP A 20 -4.87 -10.59 -1.21
C ASP A 20 -4.95 -9.79 -2.51
N LEU A 21 -6.18 -9.60 -3.01
CA LEU A 21 -6.44 -8.81 -4.20
C LEU A 21 -6.82 -7.38 -3.83
N VAL A 22 -6.24 -6.41 -4.52
CA VAL A 22 -6.48 -4.98 -4.32
C VAL A 22 -6.81 -4.28 -5.64
N LEU A 23 -7.54 -3.17 -5.57
CA LEU A 23 -7.85 -2.35 -6.73
C LEU A 23 -6.72 -1.35 -6.99
N PHE A 24 -6.17 -1.34 -8.20
CA PHE A 24 -5.20 -0.33 -8.60
C PHE A 24 -5.93 0.92 -9.13
N TYR A 25 -5.96 1.97 -8.32
CA TYR A 25 -6.76 3.19 -8.57
C TYR A 25 -5.89 4.38 -9.00
N HIS A 26 -6.24 5.01 -10.13
CA HIS A 26 -5.58 6.20 -10.63
C HIS A 26 -6.27 7.46 -10.08
N SER A 27 -5.73 8.06 -9.02
CA SER A 27 -6.44 9.04 -8.18
C SER A 27 -6.30 10.52 -8.58
N VAL A 28 -5.21 10.91 -9.25
CA VAL A 28 -4.94 12.32 -9.59
C VAL A 28 -5.64 12.72 -10.89
N THR A 29 -5.45 11.94 -11.95
CA THR A 29 -6.11 12.13 -13.25
C THR A 29 -6.92 10.87 -13.59
N GLY A 30 -8.00 10.99 -14.35
CA GLY A 30 -8.86 9.85 -14.71
C GLY A 30 -9.81 9.40 -13.59
N LYS A 31 -9.34 9.26 -12.33
CA LYS A 31 -10.16 8.87 -11.16
C LYS A 31 -10.92 7.57 -11.39
N GLU A 32 -10.18 6.53 -11.75
CA GLU A 32 -10.75 5.25 -12.18
C GLU A 32 -9.90 4.06 -11.70
N ILE A 33 -10.56 2.89 -11.61
CA ILE A 33 -9.88 1.62 -11.37
C ILE A 33 -9.24 1.18 -12.68
N LYS A 34 -7.91 1.03 -12.69
CA LYS A 34 -7.15 0.57 -13.86
C LYS A 34 -6.94 -0.95 -13.89
N GLY A 35 -7.20 -1.64 -12.77
CA GLY A 35 -7.13 -3.09 -12.71
C GLY A 35 -7.12 -3.63 -11.29
N ILE A 36 -6.79 -4.91 -11.20
CA ILE A 36 -6.60 -5.66 -9.95
C ILE A 36 -5.10 -5.95 -9.81
N ALA A 37 -4.57 -5.81 -8.60
CA ALA A 37 -3.22 -6.23 -8.24
C ALA A 37 -3.29 -7.26 -7.10
N GLU A 38 -2.22 -8.04 -6.95
CA GLU A 38 -2.07 -9.05 -5.89
C GLU A 38 -0.95 -8.62 -4.93
N VAL A 39 -1.18 -8.81 -3.64
CA VAL A 39 -0.16 -8.60 -2.61
C VAL A 39 0.86 -9.74 -2.68
N VAL A 40 2.06 -9.46 -3.20
CA VAL A 40 3.12 -10.48 -3.35
C VAL A 40 4.01 -10.63 -2.10
N LYS A 41 3.96 -9.68 -1.17
CA LYS A 41 4.74 -9.64 0.06
C LYS A 41 3.98 -8.85 1.14
N GLU A 42 4.02 -9.34 2.37
CA GLU A 42 3.47 -8.65 3.56
C GLU A 42 4.21 -7.34 3.84
N SER A 43 3.64 -6.49 4.71
CA SER A 43 4.23 -5.20 5.07
C SER A 43 5.66 -5.34 5.63
N TYR A 44 6.53 -4.40 5.28
CA TYR A 44 7.93 -4.35 5.72
C TYR A 44 8.31 -2.87 5.92
N PRO A 45 9.32 -2.54 6.75
CA PRO A 45 9.71 -1.15 6.98
C PRO A 45 9.96 -0.38 5.67
N ASP A 46 9.41 0.83 5.57
CA ASP A 46 9.51 1.64 4.35
C ASP A 46 10.98 2.03 4.10
N PRO A 47 11.61 1.59 2.99
CA PRO A 47 13.03 1.83 2.75
C PRO A 47 13.37 3.30 2.43
N THR A 48 12.38 4.18 2.34
CA THR A 48 12.56 5.60 2.06
C THR A 48 12.73 6.45 3.32
N THR A 49 12.70 5.86 4.51
CA THR A 49 12.81 6.59 5.79
C THR A 49 13.46 5.74 6.90
N ASP A 50 14.13 6.40 7.84
CA ASP A 50 14.69 5.79 9.05
C ASP A 50 13.70 5.78 10.24
N ASP A 51 12.48 6.28 10.03
CA ASP A 51 11.42 6.27 11.05
C ASP A 51 10.65 4.93 11.01
N ASP A 52 10.86 4.13 12.05
CA ASP A 52 10.25 2.80 12.25
C ASP A 52 8.71 2.82 12.29
N ALA A 53 8.09 4.00 12.37
CA ALA A 53 6.63 4.11 12.28
C ALA A 53 6.07 3.76 10.89
N TRP A 54 6.88 3.65 9.84
CA TRP A 54 6.40 3.47 8.46
C TRP A 54 6.72 2.09 7.87
N VAL A 55 5.77 1.58 7.08
CA VAL A 55 5.85 0.30 6.34
C VAL A 55 5.43 0.47 4.88
#